data_AF-A0A9X2S7S8-F1
#
_entry.id   AF-A0A9X2S7S8-F1
#
_cell.length_a   1.000
_cell.length_b   1.000
_cell.length_c   1.000
_cell.angle_alpha   90.00
_cell.angle_beta   90.00
_cell.angle_gamma   90.00
#
_symmetry.space_group_name_H-M   'P 1'
#
loop_
_entity.id
_entity.type
_entity.pdbx_description
1 polymer ?
#
loop_
_entity_poly.entity_id
_entity_poly.type
_entity_poly.pdbx_seq_one_letter_code
_entity_poly.pdbx_strand_id
1 'polypeptide(L)'
;MITIRKKRISAALAAALLASVLASCKSADEQRPLLVFEAEAGQLSGTETETAAQGYTGAGYVTGFDAESDSVGVTVEAPAEGLYEVSVAYRSPSGEKTARLSLNGSSMGDLKLAASEAFSEAYAGKMLLNKGANTIAVTSYWGWYDIDSVSIREAGPRLGHQVTASLVDPEASPEAKALHRYLTEQYGKGILAGQQTLKDALQLNWDYGKLPAVAGFDLIEYSLTRAERGSSSREIEDMLQWHELGGIVTLAWHWNAPADLVDSPDQPWWTGFYADGTTFDLQAALDDANSEGYQLLLRDIDAIAVQLKRLQEARIPVLWRPLHEAEGGWFWWGAQGPEPAKALWRLLFDRLTTEHQIHNLIWIWNSESPDWYPGDDTVDIVSVDSYPQPGDYNPVSGSYERLAGLVKDKKLVALTENGPIPDPDLLAAYGAHWSWFCTWTGEFIADGRHNSKEHIRHVLEHEYVITLDELPDFGHAP
;
A
#
# COMPACT_ATOMS: atom_id res chain seq x y z
N MET A 1 34.63 74.81 8.71
CA MET A 1 35.65 74.17 7.82
C MET A 1 35.20 72.73 7.60
N ILE A 2 35.19 72.29 6.34
CA ILE A 2 35.10 70.92 5.79
C ILE A 2 34.00 70.79 4.74
N THR A 3 34.49 70.58 3.53
CA THR A 3 33.84 70.58 2.23
C THR A 3 33.26 69.19 1.93
N ILE A 4 31.99 69.11 1.52
CA ILE A 4 31.41 67.86 1.01
C ILE A 4 31.70 67.75 -0.49
N ARG A 5 32.65 66.88 -0.86
CA ARG A 5 32.89 66.44 -2.25
C ARG A 5 32.00 65.25 -2.57
N LYS A 6 31.18 65.39 -3.61
CA LYS A 6 30.52 64.28 -4.31
C LYS A 6 31.56 63.36 -4.96
N LYS A 7 31.50 62.05 -4.70
CA LYS A 7 32.11 61.03 -5.56
C LYS A 7 31.01 60.14 -6.14
N ARG A 8 30.88 60.19 -7.47
CA ARG A 8 30.17 59.19 -8.28
C ARG A 8 30.98 57.89 -8.21
N ILE A 9 30.33 56.78 -7.86
CA ILE A 9 30.84 55.43 -8.08
C ILE A 9 29.93 54.76 -9.10
N SER A 10 30.59 54.19 -10.12
CA SER A 10 30.06 53.73 -11.39
C SER A 10 29.16 52.50 -11.28
N ALA A 11 28.06 52.50 -12.03
CA ALA A 11 27.07 51.42 -12.17
C ALA A 11 27.55 50.22 -13.02
N ALA A 12 28.86 49.92 -13.04
CA ALA A 12 29.43 48.92 -13.97
C ALA A 12 29.79 47.58 -13.31
N LEU A 13 29.70 47.44 -11.98
CA LEU A 13 30.05 46.18 -11.29
C LEU A 13 28.85 45.28 -10.93
N ALA A 14 27.61 45.77 -11.05
CA ALA A 14 26.41 45.00 -10.68
C ALA A 14 25.92 44.05 -11.80
N ALA A 15 26.30 44.31 -13.06
CA ALA A 15 25.85 43.47 -14.18
C ALA A 15 26.67 42.17 -14.36
N ALA A 16 27.92 42.14 -13.89
CA ALA A 16 28.79 40.96 -14.03
C ALA A 16 28.51 39.87 -12.96
N LEU A 17 27.95 40.24 -11.80
CA LEU A 17 27.61 39.31 -10.72
C LEU A 17 26.20 38.71 -10.84
N LEU A 18 25.31 39.30 -11.65
CA LEU A 18 24.02 38.68 -11.98
C LEU A 18 24.11 37.66 -13.13
N ALA A 19 25.12 37.76 -14.01
CA ALA A 19 25.29 36.82 -15.11
C ALA A 19 25.90 35.47 -14.67
N SER A 20 26.60 35.42 -13.52
CA SER A 20 27.23 34.19 -13.02
C SER A 20 26.38 33.41 -12.00
N VAL A 21 25.20 33.93 -11.60
CA VAL A 21 24.25 33.24 -10.71
C VAL A 21 23.05 32.66 -11.49
N LEU A 22 22.91 33.03 -12.77
CA LEU A 22 21.85 32.52 -13.65
C LEU A 22 22.27 31.26 -14.47
N ALA A 23 23.45 30.70 -14.24
CA ALA A 23 23.95 29.52 -14.95
C ALA A 23 23.81 28.18 -14.19
N SER A 24 23.24 28.17 -12.99
CA SER A 24 23.11 26.95 -12.16
C SER A 24 21.71 26.69 -11.59
N CYS A 25 20.67 27.12 -12.31
CA CYS A 25 19.34 26.53 -12.19
C CYS A 25 18.85 26.11 -13.59
N LYS A 26 19.60 25.20 -14.22
CA LYS A 26 18.92 24.16 -14.96
C LYS A 26 18.05 23.42 -13.95
N SER A 27 16.76 23.23 -14.22
CA SER A 27 15.91 22.48 -13.30
C SER A 27 16.55 21.12 -13.01
N ALA A 28 16.36 20.54 -11.83
CA ALA A 28 16.89 19.20 -11.52
C ALA A 28 16.40 18.11 -12.50
N ASP A 29 15.38 18.40 -13.30
CA ASP A 29 14.94 17.61 -14.46
C ASP A 29 15.86 17.72 -15.69
N GLU A 30 16.45 18.88 -15.96
CA GLU A 30 17.37 19.04 -17.10
C GLU A 30 18.70 18.28 -16.94
N GLN A 31 18.98 17.72 -15.76
CA GLN A 31 20.17 16.88 -15.49
C GLN A 31 19.91 15.38 -15.59
N ARG A 32 18.65 14.93 -15.67
CA ARG A 32 18.26 13.52 -15.74
C ARG A 32 17.59 13.26 -17.08
N PRO A 33 18.37 12.99 -18.15
CA PRO A 33 17.83 12.88 -19.50
C PRO A 33 16.84 11.73 -19.60
N LEU A 34 15.76 11.93 -20.35
CA LEU A 34 14.92 10.84 -20.82
C LEU A 34 15.67 10.09 -21.92
N LEU A 35 15.90 8.80 -21.72
CA LEU A 35 16.52 7.92 -22.70
C LEU A 35 15.43 7.03 -23.29
N VAL A 36 15.33 6.97 -24.61
CA VAL A 36 14.30 6.22 -25.34
C VAL A 36 14.96 5.10 -26.14
N PHE A 37 14.39 3.90 -26.05
CA PHE A 37 14.87 2.69 -26.69
C PHE A 37 13.75 2.08 -27.52
N GLU A 38 13.94 2.06 -28.84
CA GLU A 38 12.93 1.63 -29.81
C GLU A 38 12.68 0.12 -29.72
N ALA A 39 11.41 -0.29 -29.68
CA ALA A 39 11.02 -1.67 -29.45
C ALA A 39 11.35 -2.58 -30.64
N GLU A 40 11.30 -2.06 -31.87
CA GLU A 40 11.66 -2.78 -33.10
C GLU A 40 13.15 -3.12 -33.19
N ALA A 41 14.00 -2.50 -32.37
CA ALA A 41 15.41 -2.89 -32.20
C ALA A 41 15.62 -3.96 -31.09
N GLY A 42 14.54 -4.34 -30.40
CA GLY A 42 14.55 -5.34 -29.33
C GLY A 42 14.57 -6.79 -29.80
N GLN A 43 14.60 -7.70 -28.84
CA GLN A 43 14.49 -9.14 -29.08
C GLN A 43 13.01 -9.52 -29.18
N LEU A 44 12.57 -9.89 -30.39
CA LEU A 44 11.20 -10.32 -30.66
C LEU A 44 11.05 -11.84 -30.44
N SER A 45 9.96 -12.24 -29.80
CA SER A 45 9.57 -13.64 -29.64
C SER A 45 8.08 -13.77 -29.94
N GLY A 46 7.71 -14.38 -31.07
CA GLY A 46 6.30 -14.51 -31.50
C GLY A 46 5.68 -13.22 -32.06
N THR A 47 6.33 -12.07 -31.85
CA THR A 47 5.92 -10.75 -32.35
C THR A 47 6.67 -10.34 -33.62
N GLU A 48 6.19 -9.29 -34.30
CA GLU A 48 6.79 -8.74 -35.51
C GLU A 48 6.78 -7.21 -35.55
N THR A 49 7.56 -6.61 -36.46
CA THR A 49 7.64 -5.16 -36.63
C THR A 49 6.68 -4.67 -37.72
N GLU A 50 6.01 -3.54 -37.50
CA GLU A 50 5.12 -2.93 -38.50
C GLU A 50 5.26 -1.40 -38.55
N THR A 51 4.75 -0.78 -39.62
CA THR A 51 4.84 0.67 -39.87
C THR A 51 3.51 1.27 -40.36
N ALA A 52 2.41 0.53 -40.27
CA ALA A 52 1.12 0.94 -40.81
C ALA A 52 0.43 2.01 -39.95
N ALA A 53 0.61 1.92 -38.64
CA ALA A 53 0.21 2.96 -37.69
C ALA A 53 0.94 4.29 -37.94
N GLN A 54 0.33 5.40 -37.56
CA GLN A 54 1.02 6.69 -37.52
C GLN A 54 1.40 7.05 -36.08
N GLY A 55 2.47 7.83 -35.92
CA GLY A 55 2.87 8.41 -34.63
C GLY A 55 3.86 7.60 -33.80
N TYR A 56 4.42 6.51 -34.34
CA TYR A 56 5.53 5.76 -33.74
C TYR A 56 6.86 6.53 -33.85
N THR A 57 7.84 6.16 -33.03
CA THR A 57 9.24 6.64 -33.07
C THR A 57 10.16 5.64 -33.79
N GLY A 58 11.39 6.04 -34.09
CA GLY A 58 12.31 5.14 -34.78
C GLY A 58 11.87 4.72 -36.21
N ALA A 59 11.99 3.43 -36.49
CA ALA A 59 11.75 2.81 -37.79
C ALA A 59 10.41 2.07 -37.90
N GLY A 60 9.72 1.84 -36.78
CA GLY A 60 8.45 1.12 -36.72
C GLY A 60 7.98 0.93 -35.28
N TYR A 61 7.14 -0.08 -35.07
CA TYR A 61 6.71 -0.53 -33.74
C TYR A 61 6.56 -2.05 -33.76
N VAL A 62 6.41 -2.66 -32.60
CA VAL A 62 6.18 -4.10 -32.45
C VAL A 62 4.69 -4.41 -32.26
N THR A 63 4.19 -5.39 -33.00
CA THR A 63 2.81 -5.91 -32.96
C THR A 63 2.81 -7.45 -32.91
N GLY A 64 1.63 -8.07 -32.99
CA GLY A 64 1.46 -9.53 -33.01
C GLY A 64 1.53 -10.19 -31.63
N PHE A 65 1.07 -9.49 -30.59
CA PHE A 65 0.92 -10.08 -29.26
C PHE A 65 -0.37 -10.92 -29.20
N ASP A 66 -0.32 -12.16 -29.70
CA ASP A 66 -1.51 -13.01 -29.89
C ASP A 66 -1.52 -14.21 -28.94
N ALA A 67 -0.36 -14.81 -28.68
CA ALA A 67 -0.16 -15.91 -27.74
C ALA A 67 0.45 -15.42 -26.42
N GLU A 68 0.21 -16.14 -25.33
CA GLU A 68 0.71 -15.78 -23.99
C GLU A 68 2.24 -15.72 -23.89
N SER A 69 2.97 -16.38 -24.78
CA SER A 69 4.44 -16.35 -24.83
C SER A 69 5.02 -15.20 -25.65
N ASP A 70 4.18 -14.45 -26.36
CA ASP A 70 4.64 -13.43 -27.28
C ASP A 70 5.21 -12.24 -26.51
N SER A 71 6.38 -11.74 -26.91
CA SER A 71 7.09 -10.71 -26.15
C SER A 71 8.08 -9.91 -27.00
N VAL A 72 8.35 -8.69 -26.53
CA VAL A 72 9.51 -7.90 -26.95
C VAL A 72 10.40 -7.63 -25.73
N GLY A 73 11.67 -8.01 -25.83
CA GLY A 73 12.71 -7.66 -24.86
C GLY A 73 13.51 -6.44 -25.35
N VAL A 74 13.30 -5.28 -24.73
CA VAL A 74 14.04 -4.05 -25.07
C VAL A 74 15.28 -3.94 -24.18
N THR A 75 16.45 -3.85 -24.79
CA THR A 75 17.70 -3.62 -24.05
C THR A 75 17.88 -2.13 -23.81
N VAL A 76 17.84 -1.71 -22.55
CA VAL A 76 18.05 -0.33 -22.12
C VAL A 76 19.45 -0.17 -21.53
N GLU A 77 20.12 0.92 -21.86
CA GLU A 77 21.48 1.24 -21.38
C GLU A 77 21.41 2.30 -20.27
N ALA A 78 21.52 1.87 -19.02
CA ALA A 78 21.50 2.76 -17.86
C ALA A 78 22.90 3.38 -17.64
N PRO A 79 23.04 4.72 -17.61
CA PRO A 79 24.35 5.38 -17.43
C PRO A 79 25.05 5.05 -16.10
N ALA A 80 24.26 4.75 -15.07
CA ALA A 80 24.70 4.38 -13.73
C ALA A 80 23.75 3.31 -13.17
N GLU A 81 24.20 2.62 -12.13
CA GLU A 81 23.31 1.79 -11.33
C GLU A 81 22.42 2.71 -10.48
N GLY A 82 21.12 2.44 -10.44
CA GLY A 82 20.19 3.26 -9.69
C GLY A 82 18.73 2.98 -10.05
N LEU A 83 17.84 3.74 -9.40
CA LEU A 83 16.41 3.65 -9.62
C LEU A 83 16.01 4.52 -10.80
N TYR A 84 15.26 3.97 -11.75
CA TYR A 84 14.77 4.68 -12.94
C TYR A 84 13.25 4.62 -13.01
N GLU A 85 12.62 5.75 -13.33
CA GLU A 85 11.25 5.81 -13.82
C GLU A 85 11.23 5.22 -15.23
N VAL A 86 10.32 4.27 -15.48
CA VAL A 86 10.18 3.58 -16.75
C VAL A 86 8.80 3.87 -17.33
N SER A 87 8.74 4.14 -18.63
CA SER A 87 7.49 4.25 -19.38
C SER A 87 7.56 3.42 -20.66
N VAL A 88 6.40 2.94 -21.11
CA VAL A 88 6.25 2.19 -22.35
C VAL A 88 5.35 3.01 -23.28
N ALA A 89 5.86 3.36 -24.46
CA ALA A 89 5.06 3.93 -25.52
C ALA A 89 4.29 2.80 -26.23
N TYR A 90 2.98 2.94 -26.32
CA TYR A 90 2.08 1.88 -26.77
C TYR A 90 0.86 2.46 -27.49
N ARG A 91 0.16 1.61 -28.25
CA ARG A 91 -1.24 1.85 -28.63
C ARG A 91 -2.09 0.61 -28.39
N SER A 92 -3.35 0.80 -28.05
CA SER A 92 -4.31 -0.27 -27.78
C SER A 92 -5.66 0.02 -28.44
N PRO A 93 -5.77 -0.18 -29.77
CA PRO A 93 -6.96 0.21 -30.54
C PRO A 93 -8.18 -0.67 -30.21
N SER A 94 -7.96 -1.87 -29.67
CA SER A 94 -9.01 -2.84 -29.35
C SER A 94 -9.61 -2.65 -27.95
N GLY A 95 -9.50 -1.46 -27.36
CA GLY A 95 -9.90 -1.15 -25.98
C GLY A 95 -8.79 -1.40 -24.96
N GLU A 96 -9.09 -1.21 -23.67
CA GLU A 96 -8.13 -1.41 -22.57
C GLU A 96 -7.52 -2.82 -22.59
N LYS A 97 -6.23 -2.92 -22.28
CA LYS A 97 -5.46 -4.17 -22.20
C LYS A 97 -4.53 -4.16 -20.99
N THR A 98 -3.99 -5.34 -20.71
CA THR A 98 -2.93 -5.54 -19.72
C THR A 98 -1.80 -6.37 -20.34
N ALA A 99 -0.56 -5.94 -20.10
CA ALA A 99 0.67 -6.66 -20.45
C ALA A 99 1.44 -7.05 -19.18
N ARG A 100 2.36 -8.01 -19.27
CA ARG A 100 3.29 -8.35 -18.18
C ARG A 100 4.64 -7.72 -18.40
N LEU A 101 5.20 -7.13 -17.36
CA LEU A 101 6.54 -6.56 -17.37
C LEU A 101 7.53 -7.48 -16.65
N SER A 102 8.75 -7.53 -17.17
CA SER A 102 9.88 -8.10 -16.45
C SER A 102 11.15 -7.28 -16.65
N LEU A 103 12.01 -7.29 -15.65
CA LEU A 103 13.35 -6.70 -15.66
C LEU A 103 14.38 -7.80 -15.48
N ASN A 104 15.27 -7.97 -16.45
CA ASN A 104 16.34 -8.98 -16.44
C ASN A 104 15.79 -10.40 -16.13
N GLY A 105 14.57 -10.70 -16.60
CA GLY A 105 13.87 -11.97 -16.40
C GLY A 105 13.07 -12.07 -15.09
N SER A 106 13.16 -11.09 -14.19
CA SER A 106 12.37 -11.04 -12.96
C SER A 106 11.06 -10.29 -13.20
N SER A 107 9.93 -10.81 -12.71
CA SER A 107 8.62 -10.19 -12.88
C SER A 107 8.57 -8.81 -12.22
N MET A 108 7.99 -7.83 -12.91
CA MET A 108 7.70 -6.47 -12.39
C MET A 108 6.19 -6.22 -12.26
N GLY A 109 5.37 -7.25 -12.50
CA GLY A 109 3.91 -7.16 -12.45
C GLY A 109 3.25 -6.75 -13.75
N ASP A 110 2.00 -6.33 -13.65
CA ASP A 110 1.14 -6.02 -14.78
C ASP A 110 1.21 -4.52 -15.15
N LEU A 111 1.25 -4.24 -16.45
CA LEU A 111 1.17 -2.92 -17.05
C LEU A 111 -0.21 -2.73 -17.68
N LYS A 112 -0.99 -1.80 -17.13
CA LYS A 112 -2.29 -1.41 -17.71
C LYS A 112 -2.08 -0.49 -18.90
N LEU A 113 -2.75 -0.82 -20.00
CA LEU A 113 -2.72 -0.12 -21.27
C LEU A 113 -4.13 0.41 -21.57
N ALA A 114 -4.39 1.68 -21.25
CA ALA A 114 -5.66 2.33 -21.55
C ALA A 114 -5.96 2.32 -23.06
N ALA A 115 -7.24 2.26 -23.43
CA ALA A 115 -7.66 2.26 -24.83
C ALA A 115 -7.14 3.51 -25.56
N SER A 116 -6.43 3.31 -26.68
CA SER A 116 -5.92 4.41 -27.50
C SER A 116 -5.67 3.96 -28.94
N GLU A 117 -6.20 4.72 -29.91
CA GLU A 117 -5.91 4.52 -31.33
C GLU A 117 -4.54 5.11 -31.75
N ALA A 118 -4.05 6.10 -31.01
CA ALA A 118 -2.74 6.73 -31.19
C ALA A 118 -1.71 6.20 -30.19
N PHE A 119 -0.43 6.34 -30.50
CA PHE A 119 0.62 6.06 -29.52
C PHE A 119 0.54 7.01 -28.32
N SER A 120 0.61 6.44 -27.14
CA SER A 120 0.54 7.09 -25.83
C SER A 120 1.53 6.42 -24.88
N GLU A 121 1.80 7.03 -23.73
CA GLU A 121 2.72 6.47 -22.74
C GLU A 121 1.96 5.84 -21.57
N ALA A 122 2.32 4.61 -21.21
CA ALA A 122 1.96 3.99 -19.95
C ALA A 122 3.15 4.05 -19.00
N TYR A 123 2.94 4.60 -17.80
CA TYR A 123 3.96 4.58 -16.74
C TYR A 123 4.10 3.15 -16.19
N ALA A 124 5.30 2.59 -16.32
CA ALA A 124 5.63 1.22 -15.92
C ALA A 124 6.22 1.13 -14.51
N GLY A 125 6.18 2.23 -13.74
CA GLY A 125 6.72 2.29 -12.40
C GLY A 125 8.21 2.57 -12.38
N LYS A 126 8.82 2.30 -11.23
CA LYS A 126 10.26 2.42 -11.03
C LYS A 126 10.94 1.06 -11.10
N MET A 127 12.16 1.03 -11.62
CA MET A 127 12.97 -0.17 -11.78
C MET A 127 14.41 0.11 -11.34
N LEU A 128 14.96 -0.76 -10.50
CA LEU A 128 16.37 -0.69 -10.11
C LEU A 128 17.23 -1.29 -11.22
N LEU A 129 17.90 -0.45 -12.00
CA LEU A 129 18.71 -0.85 -13.14
C LEU A 129 20.19 -0.97 -12.73
N ASN A 130 20.85 -2.01 -13.24
CA ASN A 130 22.31 -2.11 -13.17
C ASN A 130 22.94 -1.09 -14.11
N LYS A 131 24.17 -0.65 -13.85
CA LYS A 131 24.91 0.15 -14.85
C LYS A 131 25.10 -0.65 -16.15
N GLY A 132 24.78 -0.03 -17.29
CA GLY A 132 24.89 -0.62 -18.62
C GLY A 132 23.60 -1.33 -19.05
N ALA A 133 23.75 -2.44 -19.76
CA ALA A 133 22.64 -3.17 -20.35
C ALA A 133 21.71 -3.81 -19.31
N ASN A 134 20.42 -3.51 -19.41
CA ASN A 134 19.33 -4.22 -18.74
C ASN A 134 18.26 -4.57 -19.77
N THR A 135 17.54 -5.67 -19.57
CA THR A 135 16.44 -6.06 -20.47
C THR A 135 15.11 -5.81 -19.80
N ILE A 136 14.30 -4.92 -20.36
CA ILE A 136 12.91 -4.72 -19.98
C ILE A 136 12.05 -5.43 -21.03
N ALA A 137 11.34 -6.48 -20.62
CA ALA A 137 10.48 -7.23 -21.53
C ALA A 137 9.00 -6.92 -21.27
N VAL A 138 8.28 -6.67 -22.35
CA VAL A 138 6.82 -6.60 -22.39
C VAL A 138 6.31 -7.91 -22.98
N THR A 139 5.59 -8.68 -22.18
CA THR A 139 5.05 -9.99 -22.56
C THR A 139 3.54 -9.94 -22.65
N SER A 140 2.99 -10.64 -23.64
CA SER A 140 1.55 -10.79 -23.86
C SER A 140 0.84 -11.31 -22.61
N TYR A 141 -0.26 -10.65 -22.27
CA TYR A 141 -1.23 -11.18 -21.31
C TYR A 141 -2.64 -11.11 -21.88
N TRP A 142 -3.18 -9.90 -22.08
CA TRP A 142 -4.45 -9.76 -22.81
C TRP A 142 -4.26 -9.68 -24.34
N GLY A 143 -3.02 -9.40 -24.79
CA GLY A 143 -2.65 -9.28 -26.20
C GLY A 143 -3.28 -8.11 -26.94
N TRP A 144 -3.15 -8.10 -28.27
CA TRP A 144 -3.84 -7.15 -29.19
C TRP A 144 -3.55 -5.67 -28.93
N TYR A 145 -2.30 -5.36 -28.62
CA TYR A 145 -1.75 -4.01 -28.48
C TYR A 145 -0.40 -3.94 -29.20
N ASP A 146 0.10 -2.72 -29.39
CA ASP A 146 1.38 -2.47 -30.05
C ASP A 146 2.31 -1.68 -29.13
N ILE A 147 3.62 -1.96 -29.22
CA ILE A 147 4.67 -1.35 -28.40
C ILE A 147 5.66 -0.62 -29.32
N ASP A 148 5.82 0.67 -29.08
CA ASP A 148 6.69 1.56 -29.86
C ASP A 148 8.09 1.64 -29.26
N SER A 149 8.19 2.00 -27.98
CA SER A 149 9.47 2.17 -27.31
C SER A 149 9.36 1.99 -25.79
N VAL A 150 10.50 1.79 -25.14
CA VAL A 150 10.66 1.87 -23.70
C VAL A 150 11.53 3.09 -23.39
N SER A 151 11.09 3.93 -22.47
CA SER A 151 11.88 5.07 -22.00
C SER A 151 12.24 4.92 -20.52
N ILE A 152 13.46 5.37 -20.17
CA ILE A 152 13.93 5.42 -18.78
C ILE A 152 14.40 6.82 -18.44
N ARG A 153 14.17 7.22 -17.20
CA ARG A 153 14.71 8.46 -16.61
C ARG A 153 15.15 8.17 -15.19
N GLU A 154 16.34 8.63 -14.80
CA GLU A 154 16.82 8.45 -13.44
C GLU A 154 15.82 9.07 -12.44
N ALA A 155 15.37 8.26 -11.49
CA ALA A 155 14.39 8.67 -10.49
C ALA A 155 15.00 9.76 -9.60
N GLY A 156 14.17 10.74 -9.24
CA GLY A 156 14.62 11.83 -8.37
C GLY A 156 14.77 11.33 -6.94
N PRO A 157 15.57 12.01 -6.10
CA PRO A 157 15.53 11.74 -4.67
C PRO A 157 14.09 11.95 -4.19
N ARG A 158 13.60 11.02 -3.37
CA ARG A 158 12.29 11.18 -2.75
C ARG A 158 12.30 12.45 -1.88
N LEU A 159 11.26 13.27 -2.02
CA LEU A 159 11.06 14.40 -1.12
C LEU A 159 10.69 13.89 0.28
N GLY A 160 11.09 14.65 1.31
CA GLY A 160 10.74 14.33 2.69
C GLY A 160 9.22 14.34 2.90
N HIS A 161 8.74 13.44 3.77
CA HIS A 161 7.32 13.26 4.01
C HIS A 161 6.63 14.51 4.57
N GLN A 162 5.38 14.73 4.17
CA GLN A 162 4.50 15.80 4.68
C GLN A 162 3.48 15.30 5.71
N VAL A 163 3.70 14.12 6.28
CA VAL A 163 2.80 13.49 7.25
C VAL A 163 2.69 14.34 8.52
N THR A 164 1.46 14.57 8.98
CA THR A 164 1.20 15.26 10.24
C THR A 164 0.90 14.26 11.34
N ALA A 165 1.41 14.48 12.55
CA ALA A 165 1.16 13.61 13.70
C ALA A 165 -0.25 13.75 14.33
N SER A 166 -1.17 14.49 13.69
CA SER A 166 -2.55 14.67 14.19
C SER A 166 -3.44 13.50 13.76
N LEU A 167 -4.23 12.99 14.70
CA LEU A 167 -5.30 12.04 14.42
C LEU A 167 -6.59 12.76 14.02
N VAL A 168 -7.45 12.08 13.26
CA VAL A 168 -8.75 12.59 12.80
C VAL A 168 -9.74 12.75 13.94
N ASP A 169 -9.64 11.91 14.98
CA ASP A 169 -10.40 12.08 16.22
C ASP A 169 -9.73 13.18 17.09
N PRO A 170 -10.37 14.34 17.28
CA PRO A 170 -9.83 15.41 18.13
C PRO A 170 -9.71 14.98 19.61
N GLU A 171 -10.56 14.06 20.04
CA GLU A 171 -10.62 13.53 21.41
C GLU A 171 -9.73 12.29 21.60
N ALA A 172 -8.94 11.90 20.58
CA ALA A 172 -8.06 10.74 20.62
C ALA A 172 -7.24 10.67 21.91
N SER A 173 -7.12 9.48 22.48
CA SER A 173 -6.49 9.25 23.77
C SER A 173 -5.00 9.65 23.73
N PRO A 174 -4.38 9.95 24.89
CA PRO A 174 -2.96 10.23 24.97
C PRO A 174 -2.09 9.12 24.35
N GLU A 175 -2.48 7.87 24.53
CA GLU A 175 -1.77 6.68 24.04
C GLU A 175 -1.88 6.55 22.52
N ALA A 176 -3.08 6.79 21.95
CA ALA A 176 -3.25 6.80 20.49
C ALA A 176 -2.43 7.92 19.84
N LYS A 177 -2.45 9.11 20.43
CA LYS A 177 -1.61 10.25 20.01
C LYS A 177 -0.12 9.96 20.13
N ALA A 178 0.32 9.23 21.15
CA ALA A 178 1.71 8.85 21.34
C ALA A 178 2.16 7.82 20.28
N LEU A 179 1.37 6.77 20.06
CA LEU A 179 1.64 5.77 19.03
C LEU A 179 1.70 6.40 17.64
N HIS A 180 0.70 7.20 17.26
CA HIS A 180 0.68 7.84 15.94
C HIS A 180 1.87 8.78 15.71
N ARG A 181 2.29 9.52 16.75
CA ARG A 181 3.50 10.35 16.68
C ARG A 181 4.74 9.51 16.46
N TYR A 182 4.90 8.41 17.19
CA TYR A 182 6.03 7.52 17.02
C TYR A 182 6.09 6.96 15.59
N LEU A 183 4.96 6.47 15.06
CA LEU A 183 4.89 6.00 13.67
C LEU A 183 5.28 7.11 12.67
N THR A 184 4.80 8.34 12.89
CA THR A 184 5.19 9.51 12.09
C THR A 184 6.69 9.82 12.18
N GLU A 185 7.30 9.68 13.36
CA GLU A 185 8.73 9.92 13.58
C GLU A 185 9.62 8.86 12.92
N GLN A 186 9.15 7.62 12.82
CA GLN A 186 9.86 6.51 12.15
C GLN A 186 9.61 6.45 10.63
N TYR A 187 8.57 7.11 10.13
CA TYR A 187 8.17 7.04 8.73
C TYR A 187 9.29 7.49 7.78
N GLY A 188 9.76 6.54 6.96
CA GLY A 188 10.89 6.71 6.04
C GLY A 188 12.28 6.57 6.66
N LYS A 189 12.38 6.17 7.94
CA LYS A 189 13.65 5.84 8.61
C LYS A 189 13.79 4.35 8.92
N GLY A 190 12.67 3.67 9.06
CA GLY A 190 12.58 2.23 9.27
C GLY A 190 11.17 1.74 9.02
N ILE A 191 11.00 0.43 9.09
CA ILE A 191 9.72 -0.27 8.99
C ILE A 191 9.52 -1.13 10.23
N LEU A 192 8.35 -1.08 10.85
CA LEU A 192 8.08 -1.95 12.00
C LEU A 192 7.76 -3.36 11.52
N ALA A 193 8.40 -4.36 12.15
CA ALA A 193 8.07 -5.77 11.92
C ALA A 193 6.70 -6.11 12.50
N GLY A 194 5.86 -6.80 11.73
CA GLY A 194 4.57 -7.26 12.20
C GLY A 194 4.23 -8.69 11.80
N GLN A 195 3.42 -9.34 12.63
CA GLN A 195 2.98 -10.73 12.44
C GLN A 195 1.52 -10.89 12.86
N GLN A 196 0.71 -11.55 12.03
CA GLN A 196 -0.67 -11.91 12.39
C GLN A 196 -0.66 -13.01 13.45
N THR A 197 -1.52 -12.86 14.45
CA THR A 197 -1.71 -13.68 15.67
C THR A 197 -0.59 -13.56 16.70
N LEU A 198 -0.97 -13.56 17.98
CA LEU A 198 -0.03 -13.65 19.09
C LEU A 198 0.83 -14.91 19.03
N LYS A 199 0.23 -16.04 18.66
CA LYS A 199 0.93 -17.33 18.59
C LYS A 199 2.12 -17.26 17.64
N ASP A 200 1.92 -16.77 16.43
CA ASP A 200 2.99 -16.72 15.43
C ASP A 200 4.02 -15.63 15.79
N ALA A 201 3.58 -14.50 16.38
CA ALA A 201 4.49 -13.48 16.90
C ALA A 201 5.44 -14.05 17.96
N LEU A 202 4.93 -14.84 18.91
CA LEU A 202 5.76 -15.53 19.92
C LEU A 202 6.63 -16.63 19.30
N GLN A 203 6.15 -17.31 18.25
CA GLN A 203 6.91 -18.31 17.51
C GLN A 203 8.17 -17.74 16.86
N LEU A 204 8.10 -16.51 16.32
CA LEU A 204 9.29 -15.84 15.78
C LEU A 204 10.39 -15.66 16.83
N ASN A 205 10.04 -15.40 18.08
CA ASN A 205 11.02 -15.30 19.15
C ASN A 205 11.67 -16.64 19.48
N TRP A 206 10.91 -17.74 19.47
CA TRP A 206 11.48 -19.07 19.67
C TRP A 206 12.42 -19.48 18.53
N ASP A 207 12.09 -19.13 17.29
CA ASP A 207 12.84 -19.58 16.11
C ASP A 207 14.02 -18.66 15.75
N TYR A 208 13.90 -17.36 16.01
CA TYR A 208 14.84 -16.32 15.56
C TYR A 208 15.37 -15.42 16.68
N GLY A 209 14.83 -15.51 17.91
CA GLY A 209 15.25 -14.67 19.04
C GLY A 209 14.79 -13.22 18.96
N LYS A 210 13.81 -12.92 18.09
CA LYS A 210 13.24 -11.59 17.87
C LYS A 210 11.71 -11.65 17.92
N LEU A 211 11.11 -10.67 18.61
CA LEU A 211 9.67 -10.45 18.60
C LEU A 211 9.35 -9.34 17.58
N PRO A 212 8.30 -9.49 16.75
CA PRO A 212 7.85 -8.38 15.92
C PRO A 212 7.37 -7.22 16.79
N ALA A 213 7.45 -5.98 16.30
CA ALA A 213 6.96 -4.81 17.02
C ALA A 213 5.42 -4.73 17.04
N VAL A 214 4.78 -5.22 15.97
CA VAL A 214 3.33 -5.21 15.76
C VAL A 214 2.79 -6.63 15.78
N ALA A 215 1.67 -6.87 16.45
CA ALA A 215 0.90 -8.11 16.29
C ALA A 215 -0.50 -7.80 15.77
N GLY A 216 -0.94 -8.61 14.80
CA GLY A 216 -2.26 -8.53 14.17
C GLY A 216 -3.28 -9.45 14.82
N PHE A 217 -4.50 -8.94 14.96
CA PHE A 217 -5.62 -9.58 15.69
C PHE A 217 -6.92 -9.44 14.89
N ASP A 218 -7.95 -10.20 15.27
CA ASP A 218 -9.23 -10.21 14.54
C ASP A 218 -10.45 -10.35 15.47
N LEU A 219 -11.44 -9.48 15.30
CA LEU A 219 -12.70 -9.55 16.04
C LEU A 219 -13.75 -10.48 15.42
N ILE A 220 -13.43 -11.24 14.38
CA ILE A 220 -14.33 -12.15 13.64
C ILE A 220 -15.27 -12.94 14.56
N GLU A 221 -14.74 -13.63 15.56
CA GLU A 221 -15.52 -14.50 16.46
C GLU A 221 -16.43 -13.73 17.45
N TYR A 222 -16.31 -12.40 17.53
CA TYR A 222 -17.24 -11.54 18.27
C TYR A 222 -18.42 -11.07 17.41
N SER A 223 -18.43 -11.29 16.09
CA SER A 223 -19.63 -11.09 15.27
C SER A 223 -20.78 -11.93 15.82
N LEU A 224 -21.92 -11.29 16.07
CA LEU A 224 -23.03 -11.92 16.79
C LEU A 224 -23.56 -13.16 16.08
N THR A 225 -23.59 -13.18 14.75
CA THR A 225 -24.03 -14.34 13.98
C THR A 225 -23.11 -15.57 14.13
N ARG A 226 -21.84 -15.39 14.50
CA ARG A 226 -20.91 -16.47 14.89
C ARG A 226 -21.06 -16.84 16.37
N ALA A 227 -21.17 -15.84 17.25
CA ALA A 227 -21.32 -16.06 18.69
C ALA A 227 -22.63 -16.81 19.03
N GLU A 228 -23.73 -16.49 18.35
CA GLU A 228 -25.02 -17.18 18.44
C GLU A 228 -24.92 -18.67 18.04
N ARG A 229 -23.91 -19.02 17.23
CA ARG A 229 -23.60 -20.40 16.81
C ARG A 229 -22.52 -21.07 17.66
N GLY A 230 -22.18 -20.47 18.81
CA GLY A 230 -21.28 -21.04 19.81
C GLY A 230 -19.80 -20.68 19.63
N SER A 231 -19.49 -19.75 18.72
CA SER A 231 -18.13 -19.23 18.60
C SER A 231 -17.75 -18.41 19.84
N SER A 232 -16.47 -18.43 20.19
CA SER A 232 -15.93 -17.67 21.31
C SER A 232 -14.49 -17.27 21.00
N SER A 233 -14.04 -16.18 21.60
CA SER A 233 -12.72 -15.59 21.33
C SER A 233 -11.99 -15.23 22.60
N ARG A 234 -10.67 -15.25 22.49
CA ARG A 234 -9.71 -14.75 23.48
C ARG A 234 -8.88 -13.60 22.96
N GLU A 235 -9.23 -13.05 21.81
CA GLU A 235 -8.44 -12.03 21.11
C GLU A 235 -8.20 -10.79 21.97
N ILE A 236 -9.16 -10.38 22.80
CA ILE A 236 -8.95 -9.26 23.74
C ILE A 236 -7.92 -9.60 24.81
N GLU A 237 -7.95 -10.82 25.34
CA GLU A 237 -6.93 -11.28 26.30
C GLU A 237 -5.54 -11.39 25.66
N ASP A 238 -5.47 -11.83 24.40
CA ASP A 238 -4.21 -11.95 23.67
C ASP A 238 -3.63 -10.57 23.31
N MET A 239 -4.48 -9.58 22.98
CA MET A 239 -4.08 -8.18 22.81
C MET A 239 -3.56 -7.56 24.11
N LEU A 240 -4.21 -7.83 25.25
CA LEU A 240 -3.73 -7.39 26.56
C LEU A 240 -2.34 -7.97 26.85
N GLN A 241 -2.16 -9.27 26.61
CA GLN A 241 -0.87 -9.94 26.79
C GLN A 241 0.21 -9.33 25.88
N TRP A 242 -0.11 -9.07 24.62
CA TRP A 242 0.85 -8.47 23.69
C TRP A 242 1.26 -7.06 24.11
N HIS A 243 0.28 -6.27 24.55
CA HIS A 243 0.53 -4.92 25.05
C HIS A 243 1.38 -4.92 26.33
N GLU A 244 1.19 -5.90 27.23
CA GLU A 244 2.05 -6.08 28.42
C GLU A 244 3.52 -6.34 28.07
N LEU A 245 3.80 -6.91 26.88
CA LEU A 245 5.17 -7.07 26.36
C LEU A 245 5.73 -5.78 25.74
N GLY A 246 4.95 -4.69 25.71
CA GLY A 246 5.29 -3.42 25.05
C GLY A 246 4.93 -3.37 23.56
N GLY A 247 4.18 -4.36 23.07
CA GLY A 247 3.86 -4.50 21.65
C GLY A 247 2.73 -3.61 21.17
N ILE A 248 2.76 -3.30 19.87
CA ILE A 248 1.71 -2.53 19.18
C ILE A 248 0.63 -3.49 18.68
N VAL A 249 -0.63 -3.14 18.90
CA VAL A 249 -1.81 -3.91 18.47
C VAL A 249 -2.36 -3.34 17.17
N THR A 250 -2.46 -4.17 16.12
CA THR A 250 -3.27 -3.90 14.93
C THR A 250 -4.43 -4.88 14.86
N LEU A 251 -5.60 -4.40 14.48
CA LEU A 251 -6.85 -5.11 14.67
C LEU A 251 -7.73 -4.97 13.43
N ALA A 252 -8.07 -6.12 12.85
CA ALA A 252 -9.04 -6.23 11.78
C ALA A 252 -10.37 -6.77 12.33
N TRP A 253 -11.39 -6.79 11.47
CA TRP A 253 -12.64 -7.46 11.75
C TRP A 253 -13.19 -8.07 10.48
N HIS A 254 -13.03 -9.39 10.33
CA HIS A 254 -13.78 -10.13 9.33
C HIS A 254 -15.24 -10.21 9.76
N TRP A 255 -16.00 -9.16 9.45
CA TRP A 255 -17.37 -9.01 9.92
C TRP A 255 -18.26 -10.07 9.29
N ASN A 256 -18.65 -11.09 10.05
CA ASN A 256 -19.63 -12.06 9.59
C ASN A 256 -20.99 -11.36 9.47
N ALA A 257 -21.61 -11.37 8.28
CA ALA A 257 -22.78 -10.55 7.99
C ALA A 257 -23.86 -10.68 9.09
N PRO A 258 -24.56 -9.58 9.41
CA PRO A 258 -25.41 -9.51 10.59
C PRO A 258 -26.71 -10.33 10.45
N ALA A 259 -27.08 -10.69 9.22
CA ALA A 259 -28.21 -11.56 8.87
C ALA A 259 -27.99 -12.22 7.49
N ASP A 260 -29.00 -12.97 7.05
CA ASP A 260 -29.11 -13.52 5.69
C ASP A 260 -27.90 -14.37 5.25
N LEU A 261 -27.33 -15.14 6.18
CA LEU A 261 -26.27 -16.09 5.88
C LEU A 261 -26.81 -17.22 4.99
N VAL A 262 -26.04 -17.60 3.97
CA VAL A 262 -26.41 -18.69 3.05
C VAL A 262 -26.51 -20.02 3.81
N ASP A 263 -25.55 -20.28 4.71
CA ASP A 263 -25.50 -21.42 5.62
C ASP A 263 -25.85 -22.77 4.96
N SER A 264 -25.08 -23.09 3.90
CA SER A 264 -25.19 -24.32 3.11
C SER A 264 -23.92 -25.17 3.22
N PRO A 265 -23.90 -26.43 2.75
CA PRO A 265 -22.69 -27.25 2.77
C PRO A 265 -21.49 -26.62 2.04
N ASP A 266 -21.74 -25.87 0.96
CA ASP A 266 -20.71 -25.20 0.17
C ASP A 266 -20.38 -23.80 0.70
N GLN A 267 -21.28 -23.20 1.48
CA GLN A 267 -21.16 -21.88 2.09
C GLN A 267 -21.64 -21.91 3.55
N PRO A 268 -20.88 -22.55 4.45
CA PRO A 268 -21.29 -22.70 5.84
C PRO A 268 -21.30 -21.35 6.56
N TRP A 269 -22.14 -21.17 7.59
CA TRP A 269 -22.30 -19.87 8.28
C TRP A 269 -21.00 -19.13 8.69
N TRP A 270 -19.91 -19.85 8.94
CA TRP A 270 -18.63 -19.27 9.34
C TRP A 270 -17.87 -18.61 8.18
N THR A 271 -18.34 -18.74 6.93
CA THR A 271 -17.88 -17.99 5.76
C THR A 271 -18.69 -16.72 5.51
N GLY A 272 -19.61 -16.36 6.42
CA GLY A 272 -20.58 -15.28 6.23
C GLY A 272 -20.02 -13.85 6.11
N PHE A 273 -18.70 -13.69 6.20
CA PHE A 273 -18.01 -12.43 5.87
C PHE A 273 -17.75 -12.29 4.37
N TYR A 274 -17.67 -13.40 3.62
CA TYR A 274 -17.59 -13.36 2.16
C TYR A 274 -18.92 -12.94 1.52
N ALA A 275 -18.82 -12.26 0.38
CA ALA A 275 -19.95 -11.77 -0.39
C ALA A 275 -20.88 -12.90 -0.88
N ASP A 276 -20.35 -14.09 -1.16
CA ASP A 276 -21.12 -15.27 -1.54
C ASP A 276 -21.57 -16.13 -0.35
N GLY A 277 -21.15 -15.78 0.86
CA GLY A 277 -21.57 -16.40 2.12
C GLY A 277 -22.86 -15.80 2.71
N THR A 278 -23.39 -14.72 2.12
CA THR A 278 -24.60 -14.01 2.58
C THR A 278 -25.40 -13.42 1.41
N THR A 279 -26.70 -13.22 1.61
CA THR A 279 -27.54 -12.40 0.72
C THR A 279 -27.92 -11.06 1.34
N PHE A 280 -27.23 -10.63 2.40
CA PHE A 280 -27.48 -9.36 3.09
C PHE A 280 -27.27 -8.18 2.15
N ASP A 281 -28.28 -7.32 2.04
CA ASP A 281 -28.27 -6.17 1.13
C ASP A 281 -27.84 -4.89 1.88
N LEU A 282 -26.55 -4.52 1.72
CA LEU A 282 -25.98 -3.36 2.41
C LEU A 282 -26.60 -2.03 1.94
N GLN A 283 -26.79 -1.83 0.63
CA GLN A 283 -27.42 -0.60 0.12
C GLN A 283 -28.83 -0.47 0.68
N ALA A 284 -29.64 -1.53 0.63
CA ALA A 284 -31.00 -1.50 1.16
C ALA A 284 -31.02 -1.24 2.67
N ALA A 285 -30.07 -1.81 3.42
CA ALA A 285 -29.92 -1.53 4.85
C ALA A 285 -29.58 -0.06 5.12
N LEU A 286 -28.70 0.56 4.32
CA LEU A 286 -28.27 1.96 4.51
C LEU A 286 -29.27 2.99 3.98
N ASP A 287 -30.14 2.64 3.03
CA ASP A 287 -31.14 3.54 2.45
C ASP A 287 -32.24 3.95 3.45
N ASP A 288 -32.50 3.14 4.48
CA ASP A 288 -33.46 3.44 5.54
C ASP A 288 -32.88 3.11 6.92
N ALA A 289 -32.59 4.15 7.71
CA ALA A 289 -32.10 4.03 9.07
C ALA A 289 -33.08 3.32 10.04
N ASN A 290 -34.36 3.19 9.67
CA ASN A 290 -35.37 2.44 10.44
C ASN A 290 -35.52 0.98 9.96
N SER A 291 -34.81 0.58 8.91
CA SER A 291 -34.87 -0.79 8.41
C SER A 291 -34.30 -1.77 9.42
N GLU A 292 -34.79 -3.01 9.39
CA GLU A 292 -34.23 -4.10 10.21
C GLU A 292 -32.74 -4.30 9.92
N GLY A 293 -32.34 -4.23 8.64
CA GLY A 293 -30.94 -4.32 8.23
C GLY A 293 -30.04 -3.26 8.87
N TYR A 294 -30.49 -1.99 8.92
CA TYR A 294 -29.74 -0.93 9.59
C TYR A 294 -29.59 -1.18 11.09
N GLN A 295 -30.67 -1.59 11.75
CA GLN A 295 -30.65 -1.88 13.19
C GLN A 295 -29.75 -3.08 13.52
N LEU A 296 -29.66 -4.06 12.62
CA LEU A 296 -28.75 -5.20 12.73
C LEU A 296 -27.28 -4.78 12.53
N LEU A 297 -26.99 -3.84 11.63
CA LEU A 297 -25.65 -3.24 11.53
C LEU A 297 -25.27 -2.56 12.85
N LEU A 298 -26.14 -1.69 13.39
CA LEU A 298 -25.89 -1.04 14.68
C LEU A 298 -25.68 -2.04 15.81
N ARG A 299 -26.49 -3.10 15.88
CA ARG A 299 -26.37 -4.17 16.88
C ARG A 299 -24.98 -4.79 16.87
N ASP A 300 -24.46 -5.14 15.70
CA ASP A 300 -23.15 -5.76 15.56
C ASP A 300 -22.02 -4.77 15.90
N ILE A 301 -22.12 -3.52 15.44
CA ILE A 301 -21.17 -2.45 15.78
C ILE A 301 -21.13 -2.22 17.30
N ASP A 302 -22.29 -2.20 17.95
CA ASP A 302 -22.41 -2.02 19.39
C ASP A 302 -21.79 -3.20 20.16
N ALA A 303 -21.90 -4.43 19.65
CA ALA A 303 -21.26 -5.61 20.23
C ALA A 303 -19.72 -5.54 20.12
N ILE A 304 -19.20 -5.05 18.99
CA ILE A 304 -17.76 -4.78 18.81
C ILE A 304 -17.29 -3.63 19.71
N ALA A 305 -18.10 -2.58 19.86
CA ALA A 305 -17.80 -1.45 20.73
C ALA A 305 -17.56 -1.88 22.19
N VAL A 306 -18.27 -2.90 22.68
CA VAL A 306 -18.02 -3.49 24.00
C VAL A 306 -16.58 -4.01 24.12
N GLN A 307 -16.07 -4.68 23.08
CA GLN A 307 -14.71 -5.22 23.11
C GLN A 307 -13.66 -4.11 22.98
N LEU A 308 -13.86 -3.15 22.07
CA LEU A 308 -12.97 -2.01 21.90
C LEU A 308 -12.90 -1.14 23.17
N LYS A 309 -14.00 -0.99 23.91
CA LYS A 309 -14.03 -0.31 25.22
C LYS A 309 -13.14 -0.99 26.26
N ARG A 310 -13.03 -2.33 26.25
CA ARG A 310 -12.12 -3.04 27.16
C ARG A 310 -10.66 -2.68 26.89
N LEU A 311 -10.28 -2.53 25.62
CA LEU A 311 -8.95 -2.07 25.22
C LEU A 311 -8.73 -0.59 25.61
N GLN A 312 -9.75 0.26 25.44
CA GLN A 312 -9.68 1.66 25.88
C GLN A 312 -9.52 1.79 27.40
N GLU A 313 -10.27 1.02 28.19
CA GLU A 313 -10.17 0.97 29.65
C GLU A 313 -8.77 0.50 30.11
N ALA A 314 -8.18 -0.44 29.36
CA ALA A 314 -6.79 -0.87 29.54
C ALA A 314 -5.74 0.11 28.96
N ARG A 315 -6.18 1.26 28.41
CA ARG A 315 -5.33 2.30 27.81
C ARG A 315 -4.47 1.80 26.65
N ILE A 316 -4.99 0.84 25.89
CA ILE A 316 -4.31 0.27 24.72
C ILE A 316 -4.69 1.07 23.48
N PRO A 317 -3.74 1.74 22.79
CA PRO A 317 -4.02 2.30 21.47
C PRO A 317 -4.09 1.18 20.44
N VAL A 318 -5.05 1.29 19.51
CA VAL A 318 -5.34 0.25 18.52
C VAL A 318 -5.22 0.82 17.11
N LEU A 319 -4.39 0.18 16.29
CA LEU A 319 -4.39 0.35 14.84
C LEU A 319 -5.63 -0.38 14.27
N TRP A 320 -6.73 0.36 14.10
CA TRP A 320 -8.06 -0.18 13.81
C TRP A 320 -8.35 -0.17 12.31
N ARG A 321 -8.48 -1.35 11.71
CA ARG A 321 -8.65 -1.55 10.27
C ARG A 321 -9.94 -2.33 9.96
N PRO A 322 -11.12 -1.72 10.14
CA PRO A 322 -12.38 -2.35 9.78
C PRO A 322 -12.61 -2.29 8.26
N LEU A 323 -13.54 -3.10 7.76
CA LEU A 323 -13.97 -3.10 6.36
C LEU A 323 -12.81 -3.23 5.37
N HIS A 324 -11.81 -4.05 5.71
CA HIS A 324 -10.61 -4.22 4.90
C HIS A 324 -10.93 -4.85 3.53
N GLU A 325 -10.06 -4.60 2.56
CA GLU A 325 -10.14 -5.11 1.19
C GLU A 325 -11.48 -4.81 0.48
N ALA A 326 -12.15 -3.72 0.87
CA ALA A 326 -13.45 -3.35 0.33
C ALA A 326 -13.48 -3.29 -1.21
N GLU A 327 -12.43 -2.76 -1.84
CA GLU A 327 -12.35 -2.62 -3.30
C GLU A 327 -12.34 -3.95 -4.06
N GLY A 328 -11.96 -5.05 -3.39
CA GLY A 328 -11.94 -6.39 -3.97
C GLY A 328 -13.33 -6.98 -4.18
N GLY A 329 -14.32 -6.53 -3.41
CA GLY A 329 -15.72 -6.96 -3.53
C GLY A 329 -16.01 -8.39 -3.08
N TRP A 330 -15.00 -9.14 -2.63
CA TRP A 330 -15.18 -10.51 -2.11
C TRP A 330 -15.73 -10.55 -0.69
N PHE A 331 -15.69 -9.45 0.05
CA PHE A 331 -16.40 -9.30 1.32
C PHE A 331 -17.71 -8.54 1.14
N TRP A 332 -18.73 -8.88 1.94
CA TRP A 332 -20.08 -8.33 1.75
C TRP A 332 -20.14 -6.80 1.86
N TRP A 333 -19.24 -6.18 2.65
CA TRP A 333 -19.18 -4.72 2.79
C TRP A 333 -18.65 -4.00 1.54
N GLY A 334 -17.95 -4.71 0.66
CA GLY A 334 -17.47 -4.21 -0.63
C GLY A 334 -18.31 -4.66 -1.83
N ALA A 335 -19.16 -5.67 -1.68
CA ALA A 335 -19.82 -6.34 -2.80
C ALA A 335 -20.74 -5.45 -3.65
N GLN A 336 -21.26 -4.36 -3.09
CA GLN A 336 -22.20 -3.45 -3.75
C GLN A 336 -21.56 -2.12 -4.22
N GLY A 337 -20.23 -2.08 -4.27
CA GLY A 337 -19.48 -0.95 -4.79
C GLY A 337 -19.10 0.10 -3.74
N PRO A 338 -18.44 1.19 -4.18
CA PRO A 338 -17.76 2.12 -3.28
C PRO A 338 -18.69 2.95 -2.38
N GLU A 339 -19.87 3.35 -2.86
CA GLU A 339 -20.75 4.25 -2.09
C GLU A 339 -21.33 3.58 -0.82
N PRO A 340 -21.89 2.35 -0.87
CA PRO A 340 -22.26 1.62 0.34
C PRO A 340 -21.11 1.41 1.31
N ALA A 341 -19.93 1.05 0.81
CA ALA A 341 -18.75 0.82 1.64
C ALA A 341 -18.33 2.09 2.40
N LYS A 342 -18.27 3.24 1.71
CA LYS A 342 -17.96 4.55 2.33
C LYS A 342 -19.02 5.00 3.33
N ALA A 343 -20.30 4.72 3.05
CA ALA A 343 -21.39 5.03 3.97
C ALA A 343 -21.31 4.16 5.24
N LEU A 344 -21.01 2.86 5.12
CA LEU A 344 -20.79 1.97 6.26
C LEU A 344 -19.54 2.37 7.06
N TRP A 345 -18.45 2.77 6.40
CA TRP A 345 -17.26 3.31 7.07
C TRP A 345 -17.60 4.52 7.94
N ARG A 346 -18.34 5.49 7.39
CA ARG A 346 -18.78 6.66 8.15
C ARG A 346 -19.71 6.30 9.31
N LEU A 347 -20.60 5.33 9.12
CA LEU A 347 -21.46 4.82 10.20
C LEU A 347 -20.62 4.22 11.33
N LEU A 348 -19.63 3.39 11.01
CA LEU A 348 -18.68 2.86 12.00
C LEU A 348 -17.94 3.98 12.74
N PHE A 349 -17.40 4.94 11.98
CA PHE A 349 -16.65 6.06 12.53
C PHE A 349 -17.48 6.86 13.54
N ASP A 350 -18.68 7.27 13.15
CA ASP A 350 -19.57 8.05 14.01
C ASP A 350 -20.08 7.23 15.20
N ARG A 351 -20.50 5.97 14.97
CA ARG A 351 -21.03 5.12 16.03
C ARG A 351 -19.95 4.79 17.08
N LEU A 352 -18.73 4.47 16.67
CA LEU A 352 -17.65 4.11 17.60
C LEU A 352 -17.05 5.35 18.28
N THR A 353 -16.75 6.40 17.51
CA THR A 353 -16.05 7.59 18.01
C THR A 353 -17.01 8.54 18.73
N THR A 354 -18.13 8.90 18.09
CA THR A 354 -19.08 9.88 18.63
C THR A 354 -20.03 9.24 19.64
N GLU A 355 -20.77 8.19 19.27
CA GLU A 355 -21.81 7.62 20.14
C GLU A 355 -21.23 6.77 21.28
N HIS A 356 -20.24 5.93 20.98
CA HIS A 356 -19.62 5.06 21.99
C HIS A 356 -18.46 5.71 22.74
N GLN A 357 -17.96 6.87 22.30
CA GLN A 357 -16.86 7.61 22.94
C GLN A 357 -15.59 6.74 23.07
N ILE A 358 -15.23 6.10 21.95
CA ILE A 358 -14.03 5.27 21.83
C ILE A 358 -12.97 6.06 21.05
N HIS A 359 -11.94 6.48 21.77
CA HIS A 359 -10.92 7.44 21.36
C HIS A 359 -9.51 6.83 21.34
N ASN A 360 -9.35 5.54 21.61
CA ASN A 360 -8.07 4.83 21.51
C ASN A 360 -7.82 4.22 20.12
N LEU A 361 -8.66 4.51 19.12
CA LEU A 361 -8.55 3.96 17.76
C LEU A 361 -7.78 4.90 16.84
N ILE A 362 -6.92 4.32 16.02
CA ILE A 362 -6.25 4.97 14.87
C ILE A 362 -6.82 4.31 13.61
N TRP A 363 -7.58 5.05 12.82
CA TRP A 363 -8.42 4.52 11.74
C TRP A 363 -7.62 4.24 10.46
N ILE A 364 -7.65 3.01 9.99
CA ILE A 364 -6.88 2.55 8.82
C ILE A 364 -7.81 2.15 7.68
N TRP A 365 -7.72 2.86 6.56
CA TRP A 365 -8.45 2.52 5.33
C TRP A 365 -7.62 1.62 4.42
N ASN A 366 -8.21 0.53 3.91
CA ASN A 366 -7.50 -0.48 3.13
C ASN A 366 -8.05 -0.57 1.70
N SER A 367 -7.62 0.36 0.84
CA SER A 367 -7.87 0.35 -0.60
C SER A 367 -7.02 1.44 -1.26
N GLU A 368 -6.50 1.12 -2.44
CA GLU A 368 -5.68 2.06 -3.22
C GLU A 368 -6.51 2.99 -4.10
N SER A 369 -7.76 2.61 -4.38
CA SER A 369 -8.62 3.31 -5.32
C SER A 369 -9.20 4.61 -4.73
N PRO A 370 -9.04 5.76 -5.42
CA PRO A 370 -9.68 7.02 -5.01
C PRO A 370 -11.20 6.95 -4.95
N ASP A 371 -11.84 6.09 -5.74
CA ASP A 371 -13.30 5.96 -5.77
C ASP A 371 -13.85 5.40 -4.45
N TRP A 372 -13.04 4.61 -3.76
CA TRP A 372 -13.36 3.91 -2.52
C TRP A 372 -12.95 4.68 -1.27
N TYR A 373 -12.09 5.70 -1.39
CA TYR A 373 -11.56 6.45 -0.25
C TYR A 373 -12.67 7.23 0.51
N PRO A 374 -12.90 6.95 1.81
CA PRO A 374 -13.95 7.62 2.58
C PRO A 374 -13.67 9.11 2.82
N GLY A 375 -12.41 9.52 2.88
CA GLY A 375 -12.02 10.93 3.01
C GLY A 375 -11.12 11.21 4.21
N ASP A 376 -10.37 12.32 4.10
CA ASP A 376 -9.32 12.70 5.04
C ASP A 376 -9.79 12.95 6.48
N ASP A 377 -11.09 13.19 6.67
CA ASP A 377 -11.75 13.51 7.93
C ASP A 377 -12.09 12.27 8.79
N THR A 378 -11.95 11.07 8.24
CA THR A 378 -12.30 9.81 8.95
C THR A 378 -11.21 8.73 8.86
N VAL A 379 -10.08 9.03 8.22
CA VAL A 379 -8.97 8.07 8.00
C VAL A 379 -7.68 8.66 8.56
N ASP A 380 -6.97 7.94 9.42
CA ASP A 380 -5.65 8.33 9.93
C ASP A 380 -4.51 7.83 9.02
N ILE A 381 -4.62 6.58 8.56
CA ILE A 381 -3.60 5.85 7.81
C ILE A 381 -4.27 5.16 6.61
N VAL A 382 -3.59 5.12 5.47
CA VAL A 382 -4.02 4.31 4.33
C VAL A 382 -3.15 3.08 4.19
N SER A 383 -3.72 1.99 3.71
CA SER A 383 -3.02 0.73 3.57
C SER A 383 -3.48 -0.09 2.38
N VAL A 384 -2.74 -1.15 2.11
CA VAL A 384 -3.09 -2.22 1.18
C VAL A 384 -2.65 -3.55 1.79
N ASP A 385 -3.29 -4.61 1.34
CA ASP A 385 -2.92 -5.99 1.63
C ASP A 385 -2.31 -6.62 0.36
N SER A 386 -1.16 -7.28 0.48
CA SER A 386 -0.40 -7.72 -0.70
C SER A 386 0.12 -9.16 -0.60
N TYR A 387 -0.31 -9.99 -1.53
CA TYR A 387 0.00 -11.42 -1.57
C TYR A 387 0.69 -11.81 -2.90
N PRO A 388 1.95 -11.39 -3.13
CA PRO A 388 2.71 -11.83 -4.29
C PRO A 388 3.05 -13.32 -4.22
N GLN A 389 3.62 -13.85 -5.31
CA GLN A 389 3.96 -15.27 -5.40
C GLN A 389 4.96 -15.69 -4.30
N PRO A 390 4.94 -16.97 -3.85
CA PRO A 390 5.87 -17.42 -2.82
C PRO A 390 7.33 -17.11 -3.16
N GLY A 391 8.05 -16.46 -2.24
CA GLY A 391 9.45 -16.07 -2.41
C GLY A 391 9.69 -14.80 -3.22
N ASP A 392 8.64 -14.10 -3.66
CA ASP A 392 8.74 -12.78 -4.28
C ASP A 392 8.79 -11.69 -3.20
N TYR A 393 10.01 -11.25 -2.86
CA TYR A 393 10.26 -10.24 -1.83
C TYR A 393 10.28 -8.79 -2.37
N ASN A 394 9.63 -8.53 -3.50
CA ASN A 394 9.51 -7.19 -4.07
C ASN A 394 8.96 -6.17 -3.05
N PRO A 395 9.41 -4.89 -3.08
CA PRO A 395 8.97 -3.87 -2.12
C PRO A 395 7.53 -3.40 -2.28
N VAL A 396 6.80 -3.87 -3.31
CA VAL A 396 5.41 -3.45 -3.63
C VAL A 396 5.33 -1.92 -3.81
N SER A 397 6.40 -1.31 -4.34
CA SER A 397 6.57 0.15 -4.36
C SER A 397 5.51 0.88 -5.19
N GLY A 398 4.95 0.22 -6.20
CA GLY A 398 3.86 0.79 -7.01
C GLY A 398 2.61 1.05 -6.18
N SER A 399 2.22 0.12 -5.30
CA SER A 399 1.07 0.33 -4.40
C SER A 399 1.36 1.39 -3.37
N TYR A 400 2.57 1.38 -2.83
CA TYR A 400 3.03 2.42 -1.92
C TYR A 400 2.89 3.83 -2.53
N GLU A 401 3.34 4.03 -3.77
CA GLU A 401 3.27 5.33 -4.45
C GLU A 401 1.83 5.78 -4.71
N ARG A 402 0.93 4.86 -5.09
CA ARG A 402 -0.49 5.17 -5.30
C ARG A 402 -1.16 5.62 -4.00
N LEU A 403 -0.91 4.91 -2.89
CA LEU A 403 -1.44 5.29 -1.58
C LEU A 403 -0.87 6.62 -1.09
N ALA A 404 0.45 6.83 -1.20
CA ALA A 404 1.07 8.10 -0.86
C ALA A 404 0.50 9.25 -1.72
N GLY A 405 0.24 9.00 -3.01
CA GLY A 405 -0.41 9.94 -3.91
C GLY A 405 -1.86 10.25 -3.53
N LEU A 406 -2.65 9.23 -3.18
CA LEU A 406 -4.05 9.34 -2.75
C LEU A 406 -4.21 10.33 -1.60
N VAL A 407 -3.36 10.23 -0.58
CA VAL A 407 -3.37 11.10 0.60
C VAL A 407 -2.45 12.32 0.47
N LYS A 408 -1.88 12.55 -0.73
CA LYS A 408 -0.97 13.66 -1.03
C LYS A 408 0.21 13.74 -0.04
N ASP A 409 0.70 12.58 0.38
CA ASP A 409 1.81 12.37 1.33
C ASP A 409 1.57 13.01 2.72
N LYS A 410 0.30 13.23 3.11
CA LYS A 410 -0.08 13.82 4.40
C LYS A 410 -0.46 12.81 5.49
N LYS A 411 -0.63 11.54 5.11
CA LYS A 411 -0.97 10.43 6.01
C LYS A 411 0.04 9.30 5.84
N LEU A 412 0.19 8.49 6.90
CA LEU A 412 1.03 7.30 6.85
C LEU A 412 0.47 6.29 5.84
N VAL A 413 1.37 5.48 5.29
CA VAL A 413 1.05 4.37 4.39
C VAL A 413 1.58 3.08 5.02
N ALA A 414 0.75 2.04 5.10
CA ALA A 414 1.10 0.77 5.75
C ALA A 414 0.80 -0.45 4.87
N LEU A 415 1.58 -1.52 5.05
CA LEU A 415 1.35 -2.82 4.43
C LEU A 415 0.66 -3.71 5.48
N THR A 416 -0.67 -3.65 5.52
CA THR A 416 -1.43 -4.14 6.68
C THR A 416 -1.62 -5.65 6.71
N GLU A 417 -1.49 -6.29 5.55
CA GLU A 417 -1.27 -7.71 5.43
C GLU A 417 -0.26 -7.97 4.31
N ASN A 418 0.56 -9.00 4.48
CA ASN A 418 1.39 -9.50 3.39
C ASN A 418 1.61 -11.02 3.45
N GLY A 419 1.82 -11.60 2.27
CA GLY A 419 2.37 -12.94 2.13
C GLY A 419 3.90 -12.93 2.35
N PRO A 420 4.72 -13.00 1.28
CA PRO A 420 6.14 -12.70 1.37
C PRO A 420 6.44 -11.35 2.03
N ILE A 421 7.48 -11.29 2.87
CA ILE A 421 7.93 -10.06 3.51
C ILE A 421 8.79 -9.28 2.51
N PRO A 422 8.51 -7.99 2.23
CA PRO A 422 9.38 -7.16 1.43
C PRO A 422 10.83 -7.16 1.93
N ASP A 423 11.77 -7.33 1.01
CA ASP A 423 13.20 -7.25 1.33
C ASP A 423 13.55 -5.81 1.79
N PRO A 424 14.12 -5.62 2.99
CA PRO A 424 14.42 -4.30 3.53
C PRO A 424 15.47 -3.53 2.72
N ASP A 425 16.42 -4.21 2.04
CA ASP A 425 17.35 -3.56 1.13
C ASP A 425 16.60 -2.98 -0.09
N LEU A 426 15.62 -3.72 -0.61
CA LEU A 426 14.77 -3.25 -1.71
C LEU A 426 13.81 -2.14 -1.27
N LEU A 427 13.27 -2.20 -0.05
CA LEU A 427 12.46 -1.11 0.52
C LEU A 427 13.23 0.21 0.51
N ALA A 428 14.48 0.19 0.99
CA ALA A 428 15.35 1.35 1.00
C ALA A 428 15.71 1.81 -0.42
N ALA A 429 16.08 0.89 -1.32
CA ALA A 429 16.47 1.20 -2.70
C ALA A 429 15.33 1.84 -3.50
N TYR A 430 14.09 1.37 -3.33
CA TYR A 430 12.90 1.89 -4.01
C TYR A 430 12.28 3.09 -3.31
N GLY A 431 12.72 3.41 -2.08
CA GLY A 431 12.09 4.40 -1.23
C GLY A 431 10.65 4.04 -0.87
N ALA A 432 10.33 2.74 -0.76
CA ALA A 432 9.02 2.24 -0.35
C ALA A 432 8.90 2.29 1.18
N HIS A 433 8.58 3.47 1.70
CA HIS A 433 8.58 3.74 3.14
C HIS A 433 7.29 3.25 3.83
N TRP A 434 6.96 1.96 3.72
CA TRP A 434 5.85 1.39 4.49
C TRP A 434 6.08 1.58 6.00
N SER A 435 5.05 1.99 6.73
CA SER A 435 5.14 2.23 8.18
C SER A 435 5.39 0.95 8.97
N TRP A 436 4.66 -0.12 8.63
CA TRP A 436 4.88 -1.49 9.09
C TRP A 436 4.46 -2.46 8.00
N PHE A 437 4.92 -3.71 8.14
CA PHE A 437 4.35 -4.88 7.46
C PHE A 437 3.66 -5.78 8.50
N CYS A 438 2.73 -6.65 8.10
CA CYS A 438 2.13 -7.64 9.00
C CYS A 438 1.87 -8.95 8.26
N THR A 439 2.77 -9.92 8.40
CA THR A 439 2.67 -11.17 7.65
C THR A 439 1.50 -12.02 8.13
N TRP A 440 0.70 -12.53 7.20
CA TRP A 440 -0.44 -13.37 7.53
C TRP A 440 0.00 -14.70 8.17
N THR A 441 -0.92 -15.34 8.89
CA THR A 441 -0.67 -16.61 9.58
C THR A 441 -0.61 -17.79 8.60
N GLY A 442 -0.29 -18.99 9.10
CA GLY A 442 -0.36 -20.22 8.33
C GLY A 442 0.78 -20.35 7.33
N GLU A 443 0.45 -20.64 6.06
CA GLU A 443 1.49 -20.93 5.05
C GLU A 443 2.40 -19.74 4.77
N PHE A 444 1.91 -18.51 4.91
CA PHE A 444 2.68 -17.31 4.61
C PHE A 444 3.91 -17.15 5.50
N ILE A 445 3.84 -17.56 6.77
CA ILE A 445 4.98 -17.49 7.70
C ILE A 445 5.64 -18.86 7.95
N ALA A 446 4.89 -19.97 7.85
CA ALA A 446 5.35 -21.26 8.36
C ALA A 446 5.87 -22.24 7.28
N ASP A 447 5.54 -22.04 6.00
CA ASP A 447 5.79 -23.07 4.98
C ASP A 447 7.22 -23.09 4.40
N GLY A 448 8.00 -22.03 4.65
CA GLY A 448 9.35 -21.87 4.11
C GLY A 448 9.44 -21.57 2.60
N ARG A 449 8.29 -21.43 1.92
CA ARG A 449 8.18 -21.09 0.48
C ARG A 449 7.81 -19.62 0.30
N HIS A 450 6.81 -19.13 1.04
CA HIS A 450 6.42 -17.72 0.99
C HIS A 450 7.51 -16.84 1.58
N ASN A 451 7.99 -17.25 2.75
CA ASN A 451 9.12 -16.66 3.43
C ASN A 451 10.09 -17.79 3.82
N SER A 452 11.28 -17.82 3.21
CA SER A 452 12.32 -18.78 3.61
C SER A 452 12.84 -18.43 5.00
N LYS A 453 13.40 -19.42 5.72
CA LYS A 453 13.95 -19.17 7.06
C LYS A 453 15.10 -18.18 7.04
N GLU A 454 15.91 -18.23 5.99
CA GLU A 454 17.00 -17.31 5.74
C GLU A 454 16.48 -15.89 5.53
N HIS A 455 15.37 -15.73 4.78
CA HIS A 455 14.75 -14.43 4.57
C HIS A 455 14.15 -13.84 5.84
N ILE A 456 13.39 -14.63 6.60
CA ILE A 456 12.81 -14.17 7.88
C ILE A 456 13.92 -13.70 8.84
N ARG A 457 15.02 -14.47 8.93
CA ARG A 457 16.18 -14.06 9.74
C ARG A 457 16.79 -12.76 9.22
N HIS A 458 17.02 -12.65 7.91
CA HIS A 458 17.57 -11.46 7.29
C HIS A 458 16.72 -10.22 7.64
N VAL A 459 15.38 -10.30 7.47
CA VAL A 459 14.45 -9.22 7.80
C VAL A 459 14.53 -8.85 9.29
N LEU A 460 14.38 -9.81 10.20
CA LEU A 460 14.30 -9.54 11.64
C LEU A 460 15.62 -9.05 12.27
N GLU A 461 16.75 -9.29 11.59
CA GLU A 461 18.08 -8.82 12.01
C GLU A 461 18.54 -7.55 11.26
N HIS A 462 17.73 -7.04 10.33
CA HIS A 462 18.09 -5.89 9.49
C HIS A 462 17.94 -4.56 10.24
N GLU A 463 18.90 -3.64 10.08
CA GLU A 463 18.92 -2.35 10.80
C GLU A 463 17.76 -1.39 10.45
N TYR A 464 17.15 -1.58 9.28
CA TYR A 464 15.96 -0.84 8.83
C TYR A 464 14.66 -1.39 9.43
N VAL A 465 14.68 -2.57 10.05
CA VAL A 465 13.48 -3.25 10.57
C VAL A 465 13.43 -3.12 12.08
N ILE A 466 12.40 -2.45 12.58
CA ILE A 466 12.20 -2.19 14.00
C ILE A 466 11.46 -3.37 14.62
N THR A 467 12.12 -4.07 15.53
CA THR A 467 11.58 -5.18 16.33
C THR A 467 11.11 -4.71 17.71
N LEU A 468 10.43 -5.58 18.47
CA LEU A 468 9.83 -5.21 19.76
C LEU A 468 10.85 -4.60 20.75
N ASP A 469 12.07 -5.14 20.79
CA ASP A 469 13.13 -4.67 21.71
C ASP A 469 13.66 -3.26 21.40
N GLU A 470 13.27 -2.70 20.26
CA GLU A 470 13.66 -1.36 19.80
C GLU A 470 12.52 -0.33 19.99
N LEU A 471 11.32 -0.77 20.39
CA LEU A 471 10.23 0.14 20.67
C LEU A 471 10.50 0.96 21.94
N PRO A 472 10.10 2.25 21.96
CA PRO A 472 10.11 3.02 23.19
C PRO A 472 9.01 2.53 24.14
N ASP A 473 9.16 2.81 25.43
CA ASP A 473 8.05 2.73 26.36
C ASP A 473 7.05 3.86 26.05
N PHE A 474 5.83 3.49 25.65
CA PHE A 474 4.76 4.43 25.32
C PHE A 474 4.10 5.06 26.57
N GLY A 475 4.61 4.76 27.77
CA GLY A 475 4.15 5.32 29.04
C GLY A 475 3.04 4.50 29.67
N HIS A 476 3.17 3.16 29.66
CA HIS A 476 2.27 2.28 30.40
C HIS A 476 2.37 2.66 31.88
N ALA A 477 1.30 3.21 32.47
CA ALA A 477 1.28 3.46 33.91
C ALA A 477 1.32 2.09 34.62
N PRO A 478 2.14 1.95 35.69
CA PRO A 478 2.24 0.69 36.45
C PRO A 478 0.94 0.30 37.15
#